data_AF-A0A133YZ97-F1
#
_entry.id   AF-A0A133YZ97-F1
#
_cell.length_a   1.000
_cell.length_b   1.000
_cell.length_c   1.000
_cell.angle_alpha   90.00
_cell.angle_beta   90.00
_cell.angle_gamma   90.00
#
_symmetry.space_group_name_H-M   'P 1'
#
loop_
_entity.id
_entity.type
_entity.pdbx_description
1 polymer ?
#
loop_
_entity_poly.entity_id
_entity_poly.type
_entity_poly.pdbx_seq_one_letter_code
_entity_poly.pdbx_strand_id
1 'polypeptide(L)' 'MKNISTDRSAFEELVQVGGKSQVPCLVHGGKALYESQDIIEYFVDKIEKER' A
#
# COMPACT_ATOMS: atom_id res chain seq x y z
N MET A 1 -3.58 9.04 4.56
CA MET A 1 -4.48 7.94 4.15
C MET A 1 -5.29 8.42 2.96
N LYS A 2 -5.30 7.68 1.85
CA LYS A 2 -6.11 8.01 0.66
C LYS A 2 -7.35 7.11 0.63
N ASN A 3 -8.49 7.65 0.22
CA ASN A 3 -9.73 6.88 0.07
C ASN A 3 -10.12 6.79 -1.42
N ILE A 4 -9.92 5.62 -2.01
CA ILE A 4 -10.16 5.40 -3.44
C ILE A 4 -11.65 5.37 -3.82
N SER A 5 -12.57 5.26 -2.87
CA SER A 5 -14.01 5.28 -3.18
C SER A 5 -14.55 6.69 -3.43
N THR A 6 -13.84 7.71 -2.94
CA THR A 6 -14.24 9.12 -3.05
C THR A 6 -13.23 9.97 -3.81
N ASP A 7 -11.99 9.49 -3.99
CA ASP A 7 -10.92 10.19 -4.68
C ASP A 7 -10.50 9.42 -5.94
N ARG A 8 -10.91 9.96 -7.09
CA ARG A 8 -10.62 9.37 -8.40
C ARG A 8 -9.12 9.36 -8.73
N SER A 9 -8.40 10.41 -8.32
CA SER A 9 -6.96 10.52 -8.57
C SER A 9 -6.20 9.47 -7.75
N ALA A 10 -6.59 9.27 -6.49
CA ALA A 10 -6.02 8.20 -5.67
C ALA A 10 -6.28 6.79 -6.22
N PHE A 11 -7.47 6.55 -6.79
CA PHE A 11 -7.76 5.29 -7.48
C PHE A 11 -6.86 5.08 -8.70
N GLU A 12 -6.70 6.10 -9.54
CA GLU A 12 -5.87 6.04 -10.76
C GLU A 12 -4.40 5.81 -10.42
N GLU A 13 -3.87 6.50 -9.41
CA GLU A 13 -2.51 6.29 -8.90
C GLU A 13 -2.32 4.86 -8.40
N LEU A 14 -3.28 4.31 -7.63
CA LEU A 14 -3.21 2.94 -7.12
C LEU A 14 -3.17 1.92 -8.26
N VAL A 15 -4.03 2.08 -9.27
CA VAL A 15 -4.06 1.20 -10.44
C VAL A 15 -2.78 1.33 -11.26
N GLN A 16 -2.22 2.54 -11.40
CA GLN A 16 -0.98 2.76 -12.12
C GLN A 16 0.22 2.13 -11.42
N VAL A 17 0.31 2.23 -10.09
CA VAL A 17 1.46 1.73 -9.32
C VAL A 17 1.38 0.22 -9.08
N GLY A 18 0.20 -0.32 -8.75
CA GLY A 18 0.05 -1.71 -8.33
C GLY A 18 -0.77 -2.60 -9.27
N GLY A 19 -1.29 -2.05 -10.37
CA GLY A 19 -2.04 -2.80 -11.40
C GLY A 19 -3.44 -3.25 -10.98
N LYS A 20 -3.87 -2.97 -9.75
CA LYS A 20 -5.13 -3.41 -9.16
C LYS A 20 -5.70 -2.34 -8.24
N SER A 21 -7.03 -2.32 -8.07
CA SER A 21 -7.72 -1.43 -7.13
C SER A 21 -7.98 -2.07 -5.75
N GLN A 22 -7.29 -3.16 -5.42
CA GLN A 22 -7.49 -3.90 -4.17
C GLN A 22 -7.08 -3.02 -2.96
N VAL A 23 -7.84 -3.14 -1.87
CA VAL A 23 -7.57 -2.47 -0.60
C VAL A 23 -7.71 -3.46 0.56
N PRO A 24 -6.99 -3.27 1.69
CA PRO A 24 -5.99 -2.22 1.94
C PRO A 24 -4.76 -2.34 1.02
N CYS A 25 -4.04 -1.24 0.81
CA CYS A 25 -2.79 -1.25 0.05
C CYS A 25 -1.77 -0.29 0.69
N LEU A 26 -0.54 -0.77 0.87
CA LEU A 26 0.61 0.04 1.22
C LEU A 26 1.48 0.23 -0.02
N VAL A 27 1.69 1.48 -0.41
CA VAL A 27 2.69 1.84 -1.43
C VAL A 27 3.90 2.41 -0.73
N HIS A 28 5.05 1.75 -0.87
CA HIS A 28 6.33 2.23 -0.34
C HIS A 28 7.49 1.86 -1.26
N GLY A 29 8.36 2.83 -1.57
CA GLY A 29 9.52 2.60 -2.45
C GLY A 29 9.13 2.14 -3.87
N GLY A 30 7.98 2.59 -4.39
CA GLY A 30 7.48 2.17 -5.70
C GLY A 30 6.89 0.76 -5.76
N LYS A 31 6.80 0.06 -4.62
CA LYS A 31 6.17 -1.27 -4.51
C LYS A 31 4.82 -1.16 -3.82
N ALA A 32 3.84 -1.91 -4.31
CA ALA A 32 2.52 -2.05 -3.71
C ALA A 32 2.41 -3.39 -2.96
N LEU A 33 1.98 -3.36 -1.70
CA LEU A 33 1.61 -4.51 -0.90
C LEU A 33 0.10 -4.47 -0.67
N TYR A 34 -0.60 -5.57 -0.98
CA TYR A 34 -2.07 -5.63 -0.93
C TYR A 34 -2.59 -6.55 0.17
N GLU A 35 -1.83 -7.57 0.55
CA GLU A 35 -2.24 -8.48 1.59
C GLU A 35 -1.95 -7.86 2.95
N SER A 36 -2.97 -7.83 3.82
CA SER A 36 -2.85 -7.25 5.15
C SER A 36 -1.71 -7.88 5.96
N GLN A 37 -1.46 -9.18 5.76
CA GLN A 37 -0.37 -9.90 6.41
C GLN A 37 0.99 -9.36 5.97
N ASP A 38 1.23 -9.19 4.67
CA ASP A 38 2.47 -8.62 4.13
C ASP A 38 2.70 -7.19 4.62
N ILE A 39 1.62 -6.40 4.75
CA ILE A 39 1.69 -5.02 5.29
C ILE A 39 2.15 -5.05 6.75
N ILE A 40 1.60 -5.95 7.56
CA ILE A 40 1.99 -6.11 8.97
C ILE A 40 3.46 -6.52 9.07
N GLU A 41 3.86 -7.56 8.33
CA GLU A 41 5.22 -8.07 8.31
C GLU A 41 6.23 -7.00 7.87
N TYR A 42 5.88 -6.20 6.87
CA TYR A 42 6.70 -5.06 6.43
C TYR A 42 6.99 -4.07 7.57
N PHE A 43 5.99 -3.73 8.38
CA PHE A 43 6.19 -2.81 9.50
C PHE A 43 6.97 -3.44 10.65
N VAL A 44 6.75 -4.72 10.95
CA VAL A 44 7.53 -5.45 11.97
C VAL A 44 9.02 -5.44 11.59
N ASP A 45 9.35 -5.89 10.38
CA ASP A 45 10.74 -5.95 9.88
C ASP A 45 11.39 -4.56 9.88
N LYS A 46 10.65 -3.53 9.46
CA LYS A 46 11.16 -2.15 9.46
C LYS A 46 11.46 -1.63 10.85
N ILE A 47 10.56 -1.86 11.81
CA ILE A 47 10.77 -1.45 13.22
C ILE A 47 11.97 -2.18 13.81
N GLU A 48 12.12 -3.48 13.56
CA GLU A 48 13.26 -4.26 14.06
C GLU A 48 14.60 -3.79 13.50
N LYS A 49 14.66 -3.36 12.23
CA LYS A 49 15.87 -2.82 11.60
C LYS A 49 16.25 -1.42 12.06
N GLU A 50 15.31 -0.66 12.60
CA GLU A 50 15.53 0.69 13.14
C GLU A 50 15.88 0.69 14.64
N ARG A 51 15.92 -0.49 15.28
CA ARG A 51 16.34 -0.70 16.68
C ARG A 51 17.84 -0.99 16.79
#